data_AF-A0A378U484-F1
#
_entry.id   AF-A0A378U484-F1
#
_cell.length_a   1.000
_cell.length_b   1.000
_cell.length_c   1.000
_cell.angle_alpha   90.00
_cell.angle_beta   90.00
_cell.angle_gamma   90.00
#
_symmetry.space_group_name_H-M   'P 1'
#
loop_
_entity.id
_entity.type
_entity.pdbx_description
1 polymer ?
#
loop_
_entity_poly.entity_id
_entity_poly.type
_entity_poly.pdbx_seq_one_letter_code
_entity_poly.pdbx_strand_id
1 'polypeptide(L)'
;MARKVFFIAGLLWTCFIIYACLAEASSIPKTSFFNIPNKDKVAHFTFYFVFSVIWFLFSSKKNSSKKTKIRTGIAIFTIATFLGGGVELGQYFFTNSRSAEWADFFANSLGSAIGILFGLLITTHKKK
;
A
#
# COMPACT_ATOMS: atom_id res chain seq x y z
N MET A 1 -5.55 -18.79 13.37
CA MET A 1 -5.75 -18.95 11.92
C MET A 1 -5.71 -17.61 11.18
N ALA A 2 -6.58 -16.63 11.51
CA ALA A 2 -6.67 -15.33 10.83
C ALA A 2 -5.35 -14.52 10.71
N ARG A 3 -4.49 -14.53 11.73
CA ARG A 3 -3.21 -13.78 11.68
C ARG A 3 -2.23 -14.32 10.63
N LYS A 4 -2.19 -15.64 10.41
CA LYS A 4 -1.36 -16.24 9.35
C LYS A 4 -1.89 -15.85 7.96
N VAL A 5 -3.22 -15.76 7.81
CA VAL A 5 -3.87 -15.32 6.58
C VAL A 5 -3.46 -13.89 6.23
N PHE A 6 -3.55 -12.94 7.18
CA PHE A 6 -3.13 -11.56 6.93
C PHE A 6 -1.64 -11.43 6.63
N PHE A 7 -0.80 -12.27 7.25
CA PHE A 7 0.64 -12.28 6.95
C PHE A 7 0.91 -12.72 5.51
N ILE A 8 0.32 -13.84 5.08
CA ILE A 8 0.47 -14.36 3.71
C ILE A 8 -0.12 -13.37 2.71
N ALA A 9 -1.31 -12.85 2.97
CA ALA A 9 -1.93 -11.82 2.14
C ALA A 9 -1.05 -10.56 2.04
N GLY A 10 -0.44 -10.13 3.15
CA GLY A 10 0.47 -9.00 3.18
C GLY A 10 1.71 -9.23 2.32
N LEU A 11 2.33 -10.41 2.42
CA LEU A 11 3.47 -10.77 1.57
C LEU A 11 3.10 -10.80 0.09
N LEU A 12 2.00 -11.48 -0.27
CA LEU A 12 1.54 -11.58 -1.65
C LEU A 12 1.20 -10.19 -2.21
N TRP A 13 0.56 -9.33 -1.41
CA TRP A 13 0.24 -7.97 -1.82
C TRP A 13 1.48 -7.12 -2.02
N THR A 14 2.49 -7.21 -1.14
CA THR A 14 3.77 -6.51 -1.32
C THR A 14 4.47 -6.95 -2.61
N CYS A 15 4.54 -8.26 -2.88
CA CYS A 15 5.11 -8.77 -4.12
C CYS A 15 4.32 -8.30 -5.35
N PHE A 16 2.99 -8.28 -5.24
CA PHE A 16 2.12 -7.78 -6.28
C PHE A 16 2.35 -6.29 -6.58
N ILE A 17 2.51 -5.43 -5.57
CA ILE A 17 2.82 -4.01 -5.76
C ILE A 17 4.12 -3.83 -6.54
N ILE A 18 5.19 -4.50 -6.09
CA ILE A 18 6.51 -4.41 -6.73
C ILE A 18 6.41 -4.83 -8.20
N TYR A 19 5.77 -5.97 -8.47
CA TYR A 19 5.56 -6.45 -9.83
C TYR A 19 4.69 -5.50 -10.66
N ALA A 20 3.53 -5.07 -10.14
CA ALA A 20 2.58 -4.25 -10.88
C ALA A 20 3.13 -2.86 -11.25
N CYS A 21 3.93 -2.25 -10.37
CA CYS A 21 4.54 -0.95 -10.62
C CYS A 21 5.79 -1.03 -11.52
N LEU A 22 6.56 -2.13 -11.48
CA LEU A 22 7.77 -2.29 -12.30
C LEU A 22 7.54 -3.03 -13.62
N ALA A 23 6.43 -3.77 -13.75
CA ALA A 23 6.10 -4.46 -14.99
C ALA A 23 5.92 -3.46 -16.14
N GLU A 24 6.49 -3.80 -17.29
CA GLU A 24 6.40 -2.99 -18.49
C GLU A 24 4.96 -2.85 -18.95
N ALA A 25 4.60 -1.65 -19.43
CA ALA A 25 3.24 -1.36 -19.91
C ALA A 25 2.81 -2.27 -21.08
N SER A 26 3.77 -2.83 -21.83
CA SER A 26 3.56 -3.80 -22.91
C SER A 26 2.94 -5.12 -22.43
N SER A 27 3.23 -5.51 -21.18
CA SER A 27 2.75 -6.76 -20.56
C SER A 27 1.37 -6.64 -19.91
N ILE A 28 0.85 -5.41 -19.77
CA ILE A 28 -0.42 -5.13 -19.13
C ILE A 28 -1.51 -4.98 -20.22
N PRO A 29 -2.58 -5.80 -20.20
CA PRO A 29 -3.65 -5.70 -21.17
C PRO A 29 -4.22 -4.28 -21.22
N LYS A 30 -4.14 -3.64 -22.40
CA LYS A 30 -4.75 -2.32 -22.65
C LYS A 30 -6.27 -2.45 -22.61
N THR A 31 -6.83 -2.36 -21.41
CA THR A 31 -8.28 -2.37 -21.21
C THR A 31 -8.84 -0.97 -21.48
N SER A 32 -9.64 -0.84 -22.54
CA SER A 32 -10.29 0.40 -22.98
C SER A 32 -11.39 0.90 -22.03
N PHE A 33 -11.68 0.17 -20.95
CA PHE A 33 -12.88 0.39 -20.14
C PHE A 33 -12.80 1.58 -19.17
N PHE A 34 -11.63 2.16 -18.93
CA PHE A 34 -11.47 3.29 -17.99
C PHE A 34 -10.39 4.26 -18.45
N ASN A 35 -10.76 5.18 -19.34
CA ASN A 35 -9.94 6.34 -19.72
C ASN A 35 -10.03 7.44 -18.66
N ILE A 36 -9.71 7.10 -17.40
CA ILE A 36 -9.69 8.05 -16.28
C ILE A 36 -8.33 8.77 -16.29
N PRO A 37 -8.28 10.12 -16.34
CA PRO A 37 -7.03 10.85 -16.17
C PRO A 37 -6.42 10.52 -14.81
N ASN A 38 -5.09 10.32 -14.75
CA ASN A 38 -4.36 9.94 -13.51
C ASN A 38 -4.69 8.55 -12.94
N LYS A 39 -5.10 7.58 -13.78
CA LYS A 39 -5.36 6.19 -13.35
C LYS A 39 -4.21 5.56 -12.54
N ASP A 40 -2.96 5.85 -12.90
CA ASP A 40 -1.78 5.34 -12.20
C ASP A 40 -1.75 5.81 -10.74
N LYS A 41 -1.98 7.10 -10.50
CA LYS A 41 -2.05 7.71 -9.16
C LYS A 41 -3.11 7.07 -8.28
N VAL A 42 -4.28 6.76 -8.86
CA VAL A 42 -5.37 6.06 -8.14
C VAL A 42 -4.97 4.62 -7.82
N ALA A 43 -4.26 3.93 -8.73
CA ALA A 43 -3.75 2.60 -8.47
C ALA A 43 -2.71 2.61 -7.35
N HIS A 44 -1.72 3.51 -7.43
CA HIS A 44 -0.71 3.75 -6.40
C HIS A 44 -1.35 4.03 -5.02
N PHE A 45 -2.30 4.97 -4.96
CA PHE A 45 -3.07 5.21 -3.75
C PHE A 45 -3.74 3.94 -3.21
N THR A 46 -4.43 3.19 -4.08
CA THR A 46 -5.18 1.99 -3.69
C THR A 46 -4.25 0.88 -3.20
N PHE A 47 -3.11 0.69 -3.87
CA PHE A 47 -2.10 -0.30 -3.52
C PHE A 47 -1.57 -0.08 -2.10
N TYR A 48 -1.15 1.14 -1.80
CA TYR A 48 -0.59 1.48 -0.49
C TYR A 48 -1.67 1.59 0.60
N PHE A 49 -2.91 1.94 0.24
CA PHE A 49 -4.05 1.83 1.16
C PHE A 49 -4.28 0.38 1.60
N VAL A 50 -4.43 -0.54 0.64
CA VAL A 50 -4.69 -1.97 0.94
C VAL A 50 -3.49 -2.59 1.67
N PHE A 51 -2.26 -2.27 1.24
CA PHE A 51 -1.03 -2.68 1.92
C PHE A 51 -1.09 -2.30 3.41
N SER A 52 -1.34 -1.02 3.71
CA SER A 52 -1.35 -0.53 5.08
C SER A 52 -2.48 -1.15 5.90
N VAL A 53 -3.66 -1.37 5.33
CA VAL A 53 -4.77 -2.05 6.02
C VAL A 53 -4.41 -3.49 6.38
N ILE A 54 -3.87 -4.26 5.44
CA ILE A 54 -3.51 -5.68 5.66
C ILE A 54 -2.43 -5.78 6.74
N TRP A 55 -1.35 -5.00 6.63
CA TRP A 55 -0.24 -5.04 7.58
C TRP A 55 -0.65 -4.50 8.95
N PHE A 56 -1.57 -3.54 9.00
CA PHE A 56 -2.12 -3.04 10.26
C PHE A 56 -2.97 -4.10 10.95
N LEU A 57 -3.84 -4.80 10.22
CA LEU A 57 -4.65 -5.90 10.75
C LEU A 57 -3.81 -7.09 11.22
N PHE A 58 -2.72 -7.40 10.51
CA PHE A 58 -1.75 -8.41 10.94
C PHE A 58 -1.07 -8.04 12.27
N SER A 59 -0.70 -6.77 12.41
CA SER A 59 0.13 -6.27 13.53
C SER A 59 -0.68 -5.83 14.75
N SER A 60 -1.94 -5.45 14.56
CA SER A 60 -2.82 -4.97 15.63
C SER A 60 -3.41 -6.13 16.42
N LYS A 61 -3.00 -6.26 17.69
CA LYS A 61 -3.64 -7.22 18.62
C LYS A 61 -4.94 -6.64 19.15
N LYS A 62 -5.95 -7.51 19.36
CA LYS A 62 -7.30 -7.13 19.83
C LYS A 62 -7.28 -6.27 21.11
N ASN A 63 -6.34 -6.54 22.03
CA ASN A 63 -6.23 -5.85 23.33
C ASN A 63 -5.06 -4.85 23.42
N SER A 64 -4.47 -4.45 22.28
CA SER A 64 -3.40 -3.45 22.29
C SER A 64 -3.91 -2.06 22.69
N SER A 65 -3.12 -1.35 23.50
CA SER A 65 -3.38 0.05 23.85
C SER A 65 -3.44 0.95 22.61
N LYS A 66 -4.13 2.10 22.71
CA LYS A 66 -4.16 3.12 21.64
C LYS A 66 -2.75 3.57 21.25
N LYS A 67 -1.86 3.76 22.23
CA LYS A 67 -0.45 4.14 22.01
C LYS A 67 0.31 3.07 21.20
N THR A 68 0.10 1.79 21.50
CA THR A 68 0.71 0.69 20.74
C THR A 68 0.22 0.69 19.29
N LYS A 69 -1.08 0.86 19.07
CA LYS A 69 -1.67 0.91 17.71
C LYS A 69 -1.15 2.08 16.89
N ILE A 70 -0.97 3.26 17.50
CA ILE A 70 -0.36 4.42 16.84
C ILE A 70 1.09 4.13 16.44
N ARG A 71 1.90 3.53 17.33
CA ARG A 71 3.27 3.12 17.01
C ARG A 71 3.32 2.12 15.85
N THR A 72 2.40 1.16 15.83
CA THR A 72 2.24 0.22 14.71
C THR A 72 1.91 0.96 13.42
N GLY A 73 0.99 1.93 13.46
CA GLY A 73 0.65 2.76 12.31
C GLY A 73 1.86 3.53 11.77
N ILE A 74 2.63 4.19 12.65
CA ILE A 74 3.85 4.91 12.26
C ILE A 74 4.86 3.98 11.59
N ALA A 75 5.12 2.79 12.16
CA ALA A 75 6.03 1.83 11.58
C ALA A 75 5.59 1.37 10.17
N ILE A 76 4.29 1.09 9.99
CA ILE A 76 3.73 0.70 8.69
C ILE A 76 3.84 1.85 7.70
N PHE A 77 3.55 3.09 8.12
CA PHE A 77 3.67 4.27 7.27
C PHE A 77 5.11 4.43 6.77
N THR A 78 6.09 4.33 7.66
CA THR A 78 7.51 4.40 7.32
C THR A 78 7.89 3.33 6.31
N ILE A 79 7.50 2.07 6.54
CA ILE A 79 7.78 0.96 5.61
C ILE A 79 7.12 1.22 4.24
N ALA A 80 5.86 1.65 4.23
CA ALA A 80 5.13 1.97 3.01
C ALA A 80 5.80 3.10 2.22
N THR A 81 6.25 4.17 2.88
CA THR A 81 6.94 5.29 2.23
C THR A 81 8.28 4.87 1.64
N PHE A 82 9.07 4.05 2.34
CA PHE A 82 10.33 3.52 1.80
C PHE A 82 10.10 2.56 0.65
N LEU A 83 9.09 1.68 0.73
CA LEU A 83 8.71 0.81 -0.37
C LEU A 83 8.26 1.62 -1.59
N GLY A 84 7.42 2.64 -1.38
CA GLY A 84 6.98 3.59 -2.40
C GLY A 84 8.14 4.27 -3.09
N GLY A 85 8.99 4.95 -2.33
CA GLY A 85 10.18 5.60 -2.88
C GLY A 85 11.11 4.63 -3.59
N GLY A 86 11.29 3.42 -3.06
CA GLY A 86 12.09 2.37 -3.71
C GLY A 86 11.51 1.91 -5.04
N VAL A 87 10.18 1.80 -5.15
CA VAL A 87 9.48 1.47 -6.40
C VAL A 87 9.63 2.60 -7.42
N GLU A 88 9.45 3.86 -7.03
CA GLU A 88 9.66 5.01 -7.92
C GLU A 88 11.10 5.07 -8.44
N LEU A 89 12.09 4.88 -7.56
CA LEU A 89 13.50 4.79 -7.96
C LEU A 89 13.72 3.59 -8.89
N GLY A 90 13.07 2.46 -8.61
CA GLY A 90 13.15 1.28 -9.47
C GLY A 90 12.57 1.53 -10.86
N GLN A 91 11.46 2.26 -10.97
CA GLN A 91 10.90 2.68 -12.26
C GLN A 91 11.89 3.57 -13.00
N TYR A 92 12.51 4.53 -12.31
CA TYR A 92 13.51 5.42 -12.90
C TYR A 92 14.75 4.69 -13.44
N PHE A 93 15.28 3.71 -12.69
CA PHE A 93 16.55 3.04 -13.04
C PHE A 93 16.38 1.78 -13.89
N PHE A 94 15.27 1.04 -13.76
CA PHE A 94 15.14 -0.30 -14.33
C PHE A 94 14.02 -0.44 -15.37
N THR A 95 13.26 0.62 -15.67
CA THR A 95 12.17 0.54 -16.65
C THR A 95 12.28 1.65 -17.69
N ASN A 96 11.99 1.31 -18.95
CA ASN A 96 11.97 2.28 -20.05
C ASN A 96 10.56 2.78 -20.39
N SER A 97 9.53 2.10 -19.88
CA SER A 97 8.12 2.40 -20.18
C SER A 97 7.34 3.01 -19.00
N ARG A 98 7.92 3.06 -17.80
CA ARG A 98 7.35 3.77 -16.65
C ARG A 98 8.11 5.07 -16.41
N SER A 99 7.39 6.06 -15.91
CA SER A 99 7.97 7.33 -15.48
C SER A 99 7.87 7.39 -13.97
N ALA A 100 8.98 7.67 -13.29
CA ALA A 100 8.95 7.94 -11.86
C ALA A 100 8.37 9.34 -11.63
N GLU A 101 7.28 9.43 -10.87
CA GLU A 101 6.61 10.70 -10.60
C GLU A 101 6.57 10.99 -9.08
N TRP A 102 6.92 12.21 -8.70
CA TRP A 102 6.71 12.67 -7.32
C TRP A 102 5.23 12.55 -6.90
N ALA A 103 4.31 12.70 -7.85
CA ALA A 103 2.88 12.56 -7.62
C ALA A 103 2.50 11.12 -7.21
N ASP A 104 3.16 10.10 -7.75
CA ASP A 104 2.94 8.70 -7.36
C ASP A 104 3.52 8.43 -5.97
N PHE A 105 4.69 8.99 -5.64
CA PHE A 105 5.20 8.97 -4.25
C PHE A 105 4.22 9.58 -3.24
N PHE A 106 3.60 10.72 -3.58
CA PHE A 106 2.56 11.33 -2.75
C PHE A 106 1.29 10.47 -2.67
N ALA A 107 0.86 9.85 -3.78
CA ALA A 107 -0.28 8.94 -3.79
C ALA A 107 -0.04 7.71 -2.91
N ASN A 108 1.16 7.11 -2.98
CA ASN A 108 1.61 6.01 -2.14
C ASN A 108 1.51 6.39 -0.65
N SER A 109 2.06 7.55 -0.29
CA SER A 109 2.08 8.06 1.08
C SER A 109 0.66 8.36 1.59
N LEU A 110 -0.18 9.01 0.78
CA LEU A 110 -1.56 9.33 1.16
C LEU A 110 -2.40 8.06 1.32
N GLY A 111 -2.27 7.10 0.41
CA GLY A 111 -2.92 5.79 0.49
C GLY A 111 -2.57 5.09 1.79
N SER A 112 -1.28 5.03 2.11
CA SER A 112 -0.80 4.45 3.37
C SER A 112 -1.38 5.14 4.61
N ALA A 113 -1.35 6.48 4.66
CA ALA A 113 -1.89 7.24 5.78
C ALA A 113 -3.38 6.97 6.01
N ILE A 114 -4.19 7.00 4.95
CA ILE A 114 -5.63 6.74 5.02
C ILE A 114 -5.89 5.27 5.39
N GLY A 115 -5.09 4.32 4.90
CA GLY A 115 -5.19 2.91 5.26
C GLY A 115 -4.93 2.66 6.75
N ILE A 116 -3.96 3.36 7.33
CA ILE A 116 -3.68 3.31 8.78
C ILE A 116 -4.84 3.91 9.58
N LEU A 117 -5.38 5.06 9.16
CA LEU A 117 -6.54 5.67 9.82
C LEU A 117 -7.74 4.71 9.81
N PHE A 118 -8.00 4.07 8.67
CA PHE A 118 -9.03 3.05 8.55
C PHE A 118 -8.77 1.87 9.49
N GLY A 119 -7.53 1.34 9.52
CA GLY A 119 -7.10 0.29 10.45
C GLY A 119 -7.30 0.65 11.93
N LEU A 120 -7.01 1.90 12.30
CA LEU A 120 -7.22 2.42 13.65
C LEU A 120 -8.71 2.46 14.00
N LEU A 121 -9.56 2.93 13.09
CA LEU A 121 -11.01 3.00 13.28
C LEU A 121 -11.60 1.61 13.51
N ILE A 122 -11.35 0.65 12.60
CA ILE A 122 -11.95 -0.70 12.67
C ILE A 122 -11.47 -1.49 13.89
N THR A 123 -10.24 -1.27 14.35
CA THR A 123 -9.70 -2.00 15.51
C THR A 123 -10.01 -1.32 16.84
N THR A 124 -10.39 -0.05 16.85
CA THR A 124 -10.76 0.69 18.07
C THR A 124 -12.26 0.56 18.37
N HIS A 125 -13.11 0.45 17.33
CA HIS A 125 -14.56 0.26 17.48
C HIS A 125 -14.99 -1.16 17.92
N LYS A 126 -14.10 -2.16 17.97
CA LYS A 126 -14.40 -3.51 18.50
C LYS A 126 -14.50 -3.60 20.04
N LYS A 127 -14.86 -2.51 20.71
CA LYS A 127 -15.26 -2.47 22.12
C LYS A 127 -16.76 -2.19 22.22
N LYS A 128 -17.58 -3.22 22.02
CA LYS A 128 -18.88 -3.41 22.68
C LYS A 128 -19.16 -4.91 22.64
#